data_AF-A0A290HC15-F1
#
_entry.id   AF-A0A290HC15-F1
#
_cell.length_a   1.000
_cell.length_b   1.000
_cell.length_c   1.000
_cell.angle_alpha   90.00
_cell.angle_beta   90.00
_cell.angle_gamma   90.00
#
_symmetry.space_group_name_H-M   'P 1'
#
loop_
_entity.id
_entity.type
_entity.pdbx_description
1 polymer ?
#
loop_
_entity_poly.entity_id
_entity_poly.type
_entity_poly.pdbx_seq_one_letter_code
_entity_poly.pdbx_strand_id
1 'polypeptide(L)'
;MPGAYAHMTVVNIAKEVEGLERLEGFPVSAIPAILRNFKYCELGCVSPDYPYLCVGDSDVAKWADLMHYENTGSTIHKGIEFIRDTLKGYEQEKAFSWLLGYVAHVVTDVTIHPIVQLKVGDYADNKTAHRRCEMNQDAYIFQRLNLGGIGISEHLDSGIKMCSVLSDSRKIDPTILSVWQYMLNHSHSDEFTRNPPNINKWHEKFGDIVDNFGEEGNHLFPLARHVAVDAGLTYPNSDEIDKQYIENLVSPEGTKSYDEIFEHAIKNVRKIWNVVAQGVFSKNENYQTVIANWNLDTGKDMNDKFVMWRA
;
A
#
# COMPACT_ATOMS: atom_id res chain seq x y z
N MET A 1 -2.43 11.43 -2.38
CA MET A 1 -2.05 10.01 -2.41
C MET A 1 -2.54 9.41 -3.73
N PRO A 2 -1.87 9.73 -4.84
CA PRO A 2 -1.88 8.83 -5.98
C PRO A 2 -1.24 7.48 -5.56
N GLY A 3 -1.56 6.37 -6.20
CA GLY A 3 -1.02 5.03 -5.91
C GLY A 3 -2.02 4.09 -5.19
N ALA A 4 -3.01 4.65 -4.49
CA ALA A 4 -3.96 3.86 -3.68
C ALA A 4 -4.69 2.78 -4.51
N TYR A 5 -5.06 3.09 -5.76
CA TYR A 5 -5.76 2.14 -6.62
C TYR A 5 -4.84 1.05 -7.14
N ALA A 6 -3.59 1.35 -7.48
CA ALA A 6 -2.60 0.32 -7.78
C ALA A 6 -2.42 -0.63 -6.59
N HIS A 7 -2.25 -0.12 -5.36
CA HIS A 7 -2.11 -0.95 -4.15
C HIS A 7 -3.29 -1.87 -3.91
N MET A 8 -4.51 -1.31 -3.94
CA MET A 8 -5.74 -2.09 -3.78
C MET A 8 -5.87 -3.16 -4.87
N THR A 9 -5.50 -2.82 -6.11
CA THR A 9 -5.53 -3.76 -7.23
C THR A 9 -4.51 -4.89 -7.05
N VAL A 10 -3.29 -4.56 -6.59
CA VAL A 10 -2.25 -5.54 -6.30
C VAL A 10 -2.72 -6.53 -5.24
N VAL A 11 -3.24 -6.08 -4.10
CA VAL A 11 -3.67 -7.02 -3.04
C VAL A 11 -4.86 -7.87 -3.47
N ASN A 12 -5.75 -7.31 -4.30
CA ASN A 12 -6.90 -8.04 -4.83
C ASN A 12 -6.52 -9.16 -5.80
N ILE A 13 -5.45 -9.00 -6.58
CA ILE A 13 -4.95 -10.04 -7.48
C ILE A 13 -3.97 -10.96 -6.72
N ALA A 14 -3.10 -10.41 -5.88
CA ALA A 14 -2.10 -11.18 -5.14
C ALA A 14 -2.73 -12.26 -4.24
N LYS A 15 -3.94 -12.02 -3.69
CA LYS A 15 -4.68 -12.96 -2.82
C LYS A 15 -5.22 -14.21 -3.52
N GLU A 16 -5.25 -14.24 -4.85
CA GLU A 16 -5.83 -15.38 -5.58
C GLU A 16 -5.24 -16.71 -5.12
N VAL A 17 -6.12 -17.64 -4.75
CA VAL A 17 -5.76 -18.91 -4.10
C VAL A 17 -4.75 -19.70 -4.92
N GLU A 18 -5.02 -19.86 -6.22
CA GLU A 18 -4.13 -20.58 -7.12
C GLU A 18 -2.72 -19.95 -7.19
N GLY A 19 -2.65 -18.62 -7.11
CA GLY A 19 -1.39 -17.88 -7.00
C GLY A 19 -0.62 -18.20 -5.72
N LEU A 20 -1.31 -18.24 -4.58
CA LEU A 20 -0.73 -18.53 -3.27
C LEU A 20 -0.34 -20.00 -3.11
N GLU A 21 -1.15 -20.94 -3.60
CA GLU A 21 -0.88 -22.38 -3.55
C GLU A 21 0.34 -22.79 -4.38
N ARG A 22 0.66 -22.03 -5.43
CA ARG A 22 1.86 -22.24 -6.26
C ARG A 22 3.16 -21.77 -5.61
N LEU A 23 3.09 -20.99 -4.52
CA LEU A 23 4.28 -20.54 -3.81
C LEU A 23 4.81 -21.65 -2.92
N GLU A 24 5.99 -22.17 -3.26
CA GLU A 24 6.66 -23.18 -2.46
C GLU A 24 6.86 -22.68 -1.01
N GLY A 25 6.40 -23.48 -0.05
CA GLY A 25 6.51 -23.18 1.38
C GLY A 25 5.50 -22.16 1.92
N PHE A 26 4.52 -21.70 1.12
CA PHE A 26 3.46 -20.83 1.64
C PHE A 26 2.59 -21.59 2.66
N PRO A 27 2.46 -21.12 3.90
CA PRO A 27 1.71 -21.84 4.93
C PRO A 27 0.23 -22.00 4.53
N VAL A 28 -0.25 -23.25 4.52
CA VAL A 28 -1.64 -23.57 4.13
C VAL A 28 -2.66 -22.85 5.01
N SER A 29 -2.36 -22.64 6.30
CA SER A 29 -3.22 -21.88 7.23
C SER A 29 -3.29 -20.38 6.94
N ALA A 30 -2.32 -19.82 6.20
CA ALA A 30 -2.31 -18.39 5.88
C ALA A 30 -3.35 -18.01 4.82
N ILE A 31 -3.65 -18.90 3.86
CA ILE A 31 -4.64 -18.66 2.80
C ILE A 31 -6.04 -18.36 3.39
N PRO A 32 -6.65 -19.23 4.22
CA PRO A 32 -7.97 -18.93 4.79
C PRO A 32 -7.95 -17.71 5.71
N ALA A 33 -6.84 -17.42 6.40
CA ALA A 33 -6.69 -16.21 7.21
C ALA A 33 -6.84 -14.96 6.34
N ILE A 34 -6.14 -14.89 5.21
CA ILE A 34 -6.22 -13.80 4.23
C ILE A 34 -7.63 -13.67 3.68
N LEU A 35 -8.21 -14.76 3.17
CA LEU A 35 -9.51 -14.70 2.49
C LEU A 35 -10.63 -14.26 3.43
N ARG A 36 -10.65 -14.75 4.68
CA ARG A 36 -11.67 -14.37 5.68
C ARG A 36 -11.53 -12.93 6.16
N ASN A 37 -10.31 -12.41 6.17
CA ASN A 37 -9.98 -11.11 6.72
C ASN A 37 -9.48 -10.13 5.64
N PHE A 38 -9.89 -10.33 4.38
CA PHE A 38 -9.30 -9.62 3.24
C PHE A 38 -9.47 -8.10 3.32
N LYS A 39 -10.58 -7.62 3.89
CA LYS A 39 -10.79 -6.18 4.19
C LYS A 39 -9.64 -5.55 5.00
N TYR A 40 -9.00 -6.32 5.87
CA TYR A 40 -7.85 -5.87 6.64
C TYR A 40 -6.58 -5.79 5.78
N CYS A 41 -6.44 -6.68 4.79
CA CYS A 41 -5.37 -6.59 3.79
C CYS A 41 -5.54 -5.33 2.91
N GLU A 42 -6.78 -5.01 2.50
CA GLU A 42 -7.06 -3.75 1.80
C GLU A 42 -6.77 -2.53 2.67
N LEU A 43 -7.17 -2.53 3.95
CA LEU A 43 -6.80 -1.49 4.90
C LEU A 43 -5.27 -1.35 5.00
N GLY A 44 -4.55 -2.47 5.12
CA GLY A 44 -3.10 -2.49 5.24
C GLY A 44 -2.39 -1.84 4.05
N CYS A 45 -2.88 -2.07 2.82
CA CYS A 45 -2.21 -1.58 1.61
C CYS A 45 -2.34 -0.07 1.38
N VAL A 46 -3.18 0.62 2.15
CA VAL A 46 -3.30 2.08 2.14
C VAL A 46 -2.85 2.71 3.47
N SER A 47 -2.55 1.90 4.49
CA SER A 47 -2.20 2.37 5.83
C SER A 47 -0.94 3.23 5.88
N PRO A 48 0.17 2.93 5.16
CA PRO A 48 1.38 3.76 5.22
C PRO A 48 1.16 5.22 4.81
N ASP A 49 0.16 5.49 3.96
CA ASP A 49 -0.16 6.82 3.47
C ASP A 49 -1.21 7.57 4.29
N TYR A 50 -1.85 6.91 5.26
CA TYR A 50 -2.87 7.53 6.13
C TYR A 50 -2.44 8.88 6.73
N PRO A 51 -1.19 9.04 7.23
CA PRO A 51 -0.78 10.33 7.79
C PRO A 51 -0.83 11.48 6.78
N TYR A 52 -0.56 11.24 5.48
CA TYR A 52 -0.66 12.29 4.45
C TYR A 52 -2.07 12.84 4.25
N LEU A 53 -3.10 12.14 4.72
CA LEU A 53 -4.49 12.61 4.67
C LEU A 53 -4.79 13.70 5.69
N CYS A 54 -3.92 13.88 6.69
CA CYS A 54 -3.97 15.02 7.61
C CYS A 54 -3.34 16.27 6.97
N VAL A 55 -3.95 16.76 5.89
CA VAL A 55 -3.42 17.86 5.08
C VAL A 55 -3.10 19.10 5.93
N GLY A 56 -1.90 19.64 5.77
CA GLY A 56 -1.44 20.84 6.48
C GLY A 56 -0.75 20.59 7.82
N ASP A 57 -0.67 19.34 8.28
CA ASP A 57 0.01 18.94 9.50
C ASP A 57 1.34 18.23 9.16
N SER A 58 2.43 19.00 9.06
CA SER A 58 3.75 18.47 8.68
C SER A 58 4.30 17.47 9.70
N ASP A 59 3.95 17.62 10.98
CA ASP A 59 4.36 16.71 12.04
C ASP A 59 3.67 15.35 11.87
N VAL A 60 2.43 15.32 11.38
CA VAL A 60 1.75 14.07 11.01
C VAL A 60 2.33 13.49 9.72
N ALA A 61 2.58 14.30 8.69
CA ALA A 61 3.14 13.83 7.42
C ALA A 61 4.49 13.09 7.60
N LYS A 62 5.28 13.51 8.59
CA LYS A 62 6.53 12.84 8.96
C LYS A 62 6.38 11.36 9.29
N TRP A 63 5.23 10.93 9.83
CA TRP A 63 4.99 9.50 10.07
C TRP A 63 4.87 8.69 8.78
N ALA A 64 4.31 9.29 7.73
CA ALA A 64 4.31 8.66 6.41
C ALA A 64 5.73 8.65 5.85
N ASP A 65 6.48 9.76 5.91
CA ASP A 65 7.89 9.81 5.49
C ASP A 65 8.71 8.68 6.15
N LEU A 66 8.58 8.48 7.47
CA LEU A 66 9.28 7.41 8.17
C LEU A 66 8.91 6.02 7.62
N MET A 67 7.62 5.75 7.38
CA MET A 67 7.17 4.48 6.80
C MET A 67 7.65 4.27 5.34
N HIS A 68 8.03 5.34 4.63
CA HIS A 68 8.50 5.30 3.23
C HIS A 68 10.03 5.33 3.09
N TYR A 69 10.77 5.84 4.07
CA TYR A 69 12.20 6.10 3.90
C TYR A 69 13.10 5.47 4.97
N GLU A 70 12.61 5.31 6.19
CA GLU A 70 13.45 4.96 7.33
C GLU A 70 13.01 3.67 7.99
N ASN A 71 13.95 2.76 8.25
CA ASN A 71 13.67 1.51 8.98
C ASN A 71 12.52 0.68 8.41
N THR A 72 12.22 0.80 7.11
CA THR A 72 11.02 0.24 6.47
C THR A 72 10.92 -1.29 6.60
N GLY A 73 12.03 -2.00 6.43
CA GLY A 73 12.10 -3.45 6.67
C GLY A 73 12.04 -3.79 8.16
N SER A 74 12.71 -3.00 8.99
CA SER A 74 12.69 -3.17 10.46
C SER A 74 11.27 -3.05 11.02
N THR A 75 10.47 -2.12 10.49
CA THR A 75 9.05 -1.95 10.84
C THR A 75 8.23 -3.20 10.51
N ILE A 76 8.45 -3.82 9.36
CA ILE A 76 7.82 -5.10 9.00
C ILE A 76 8.27 -6.22 9.96
N HIS A 77 9.55 -6.28 10.32
CA HIS A 77 10.06 -7.27 11.28
C HIS A 77 9.34 -7.19 12.62
N LYS A 78 9.12 -5.97 13.13
CA LYS A 78 8.38 -5.75 14.39
C LYS A 78 6.92 -6.17 14.29
N GLY A 79 6.29 -6.02 13.12
CA GLY A 79 4.96 -6.56 12.85
C GLY A 79 4.93 -8.09 12.92
N ILE A 80 5.89 -8.75 12.25
CA ILE A 80 6.00 -10.22 12.26
C ILE A 80 6.18 -10.73 13.70
N GLU A 81 7.15 -10.19 14.43
CA GLU A 81 7.45 -10.54 15.82
C GLU A 81 6.20 -10.42 16.70
N PHE A 82 5.53 -9.26 16.69
CA PHE A 82 4.37 -9.01 17.54
C PHE A 82 3.20 -9.96 17.24
N ILE A 83 2.86 -10.15 15.96
CA ILE A 83 1.75 -11.01 15.54
C ILE A 83 2.04 -12.47 15.88
N ARG A 84 3.26 -12.93 15.65
CA ARG A 84 3.69 -14.30 15.96
C ARG A 84 3.65 -14.58 17.45
N ASP A 85 4.19 -13.67 18.25
CA ASP A 85 4.50 -13.93 19.65
C ASP A 85 3.36 -13.56 20.60
N THR A 86 2.56 -12.54 20.25
CA THR A 86 1.54 -11.97 21.14
C THR A 86 0.11 -12.38 20.76
N LEU A 87 -0.18 -12.52 19.46
CA LEU A 87 -1.54 -12.78 18.98
C LEU A 87 -1.77 -14.27 18.70
N LYS A 88 -3.03 -14.71 18.83
CA LYS A 88 -3.48 -16.08 18.53
C LYS A 88 -4.89 -16.08 17.93
N GLY A 89 -5.24 -17.14 17.20
CA GLY A 89 -6.57 -17.33 16.65
C GLY A 89 -6.99 -16.19 15.71
N TYR A 90 -8.25 -15.76 15.82
CA TYR A 90 -8.82 -14.74 14.94
C TYR A 90 -8.06 -13.41 14.92
N GLU A 91 -7.56 -12.97 16.09
CA GLU A 91 -6.78 -11.72 16.18
C GLU A 91 -5.46 -11.81 15.44
N GLN A 92 -4.81 -12.98 15.47
CA GLN A 92 -3.61 -13.23 14.69
C GLN A 92 -3.91 -13.24 13.19
N GLU A 93 -4.97 -13.92 12.75
CA GLU A 93 -5.37 -14.01 11.34
C GLU A 93 -5.68 -12.63 10.74
N LYS A 94 -6.43 -11.81 11.48
CA LYS A 94 -6.76 -10.43 11.12
C LYS A 94 -5.52 -9.55 11.02
N ALA A 95 -4.69 -9.52 12.07
CA ALA A 95 -3.47 -8.73 12.09
C ALA A 95 -2.48 -9.16 10.99
N PHE A 96 -2.35 -10.46 10.77
CA PHE A 96 -1.54 -11.02 9.69
C PHE A 96 -2.03 -10.52 8.32
N SER A 97 -3.34 -10.55 8.08
CA SER A 97 -3.92 -10.07 6.83
C SER A 97 -3.65 -8.58 6.61
N TRP A 98 -3.76 -7.76 7.67
CA TRP A 98 -3.37 -6.34 7.61
C TRP A 98 -1.88 -6.15 7.31
N LEU A 99 -1.00 -6.90 7.97
CA LEU A 99 0.44 -6.81 7.73
C LEU A 99 0.79 -7.19 6.28
N LEU A 100 0.12 -8.17 5.68
CA LEU A 100 0.30 -8.49 4.26
C LEU A 100 -0.11 -7.34 3.35
N GLY A 101 -1.18 -6.61 3.69
CA GLY A 101 -1.54 -5.37 3.03
C GLY A 101 -0.44 -4.31 3.11
N TYR A 102 0.04 -4.03 4.32
CA TYR A 102 1.13 -3.09 4.58
C TYR A 102 2.40 -3.44 3.78
N VAL A 103 2.76 -4.73 3.77
CA VAL A 103 3.91 -5.23 3.01
C VAL A 103 3.69 -5.13 1.51
N ALA A 104 2.46 -5.35 1.03
CA ALA A 104 2.15 -5.20 -0.38
C ALA A 104 2.36 -3.75 -0.84
N HIS A 105 1.95 -2.77 -0.03
CA HIS A 105 2.24 -1.36 -0.30
C HIS A 105 3.75 -1.12 -0.48
N VAL A 106 4.53 -1.48 0.53
CA VAL A 106 6.00 -1.32 0.51
C VAL A 106 6.64 -1.96 -0.71
N VAL A 107 6.27 -3.21 -1.04
CA VAL A 107 6.87 -3.95 -2.16
C VAL A 107 6.42 -3.40 -3.51
N THR A 108 5.17 -2.94 -3.62
CA THR A 108 4.66 -2.31 -4.83
C THR A 108 5.43 -1.03 -5.14
N ASP A 109 5.61 -0.15 -4.16
CA ASP A 109 6.36 1.10 -4.32
C ASP A 109 7.80 0.83 -4.73
N VAL A 110 8.48 -0.05 -3.99
CA VAL A 110 9.87 -0.41 -4.29
C VAL A 110 10.01 -1.06 -5.68
N THR A 111 8.95 -1.67 -6.20
CA THR A 111 8.93 -2.20 -7.57
C THR A 111 8.65 -1.11 -8.61
N ILE A 112 7.67 -0.23 -8.39
CA ILE A 112 7.11 0.66 -9.41
C ILE A 112 7.78 2.03 -9.43
N HIS A 113 8.10 2.63 -8.28
CA HIS A 113 8.67 3.98 -8.22
C HIS A 113 10.01 4.16 -8.96
N PRO A 114 10.92 3.17 -9.07
CA PRO A 114 12.05 3.27 -9.99
C PRO A 114 11.63 3.65 -11.42
N ILE A 115 10.50 3.14 -11.88
CA ILE A 115 9.98 3.36 -13.24
C ILE A 115 9.40 4.76 -13.35
N VAL A 116 8.66 5.20 -12.32
CA VAL A 116 8.12 6.56 -12.25
C VAL A 116 9.27 7.57 -12.25
N GLN A 117 10.28 7.36 -11.43
CA GLN A 117 11.48 8.20 -11.37
C GLN A 117 12.24 8.20 -12.71
N LEU A 118 12.41 7.05 -13.38
CA LEU A 118 13.00 7.00 -14.72
C LEU A 118 12.17 7.75 -15.79
N LYS A 119 10.85 7.81 -15.60
CA LYS A 119 9.92 8.48 -16.53
C LYS A 119 9.85 9.99 -16.32
N VAL A 120 9.83 10.47 -15.07
CA VAL A 120 9.54 11.87 -14.75
C VAL A 120 10.64 12.59 -13.96
N GLY A 121 11.70 11.89 -13.57
CA GLY A 121 12.78 12.43 -12.74
C GLY A 121 12.54 12.29 -11.24
N ASP A 122 13.48 12.81 -10.45
CA ASP A 122 13.47 12.69 -8.98
C ASP A 122 12.24 13.34 -8.36
N TYR A 123 11.63 12.66 -7.38
CA TYR A 123 10.38 13.08 -6.74
C TYR A 123 10.44 14.52 -6.20
N ALA A 124 11.54 14.87 -5.51
CA ALA A 124 11.70 16.17 -4.86
C ALA A 124 11.52 17.35 -5.82
N ASP A 125 12.02 17.21 -7.05
CA ASP A 125 11.98 18.24 -8.09
C ASP A 125 10.76 18.09 -9.03
N ASN A 126 10.11 16.92 -9.06
CA ASN A 126 9.10 16.56 -10.06
C ASN A 126 7.75 16.12 -9.47
N LYS A 127 7.40 16.55 -8.25
CA LYS A 127 6.18 16.12 -7.52
C LYS A 127 4.89 16.10 -8.34
N THR A 128 4.64 17.13 -9.16
CA THR A 128 3.43 17.20 -9.99
C THR A 128 3.47 16.19 -11.14
N ALA A 129 4.62 16.04 -11.81
CA ALA A 129 4.78 15.07 -12.89
C ALA A 129 4.71 13.63 -12.36
N HIS A 130 5.28 13.38 -11.18
CA HIS A 130 5.19 12.10 -10.46
C HIS A 130 3.73 11.72 -10.20
N ARG A 131 3.00 12.64 -9.55
CA ARG A 131 1.58 12.46 -9.27
C ARG A 131 0.76 12.21 -10.54
N ARG A 132 1.01 12.95 -11.62
CA ARG A 132 0.33 12.75 -12.90
C ARG A 132 0.59 11.35 -13.47
N CYS A 133 1.85 10.89 -13.43
CA CYS A 133 2.22 9.56 -13.88
C CYS A 133 1.46 8.47 -13.09
N GLU A 134 1.53 8.53 -11.76
CA GLU A 134 0.87 7.57 -10.86
C GLU A 134 -0.65 7.57 -11.04
N MET A 135 -1.29 8.73 -11.15
CA MET A 135 -2.76 8.79 -11.34
C MET A 135 -3.22 8.18 -12.67
N ASN A 136 -2.43 8.30 -13.74
CA ASN A 136 -2.74 7.63 -15.01
C ASN A 136 -2.58 6.11 -14.89
N GLN A 137 -1.53 5.68 -14.22
CA GLN A 137 -1.24 4.27 -13.94
C GLN A 137 -2.32 3.63 -13.06
N ASP A 138 -2.72 4.31 -11.99
CA ASP A 138 -3.83 3.92 -11.12
C ASP A 138 -5.15 3.79 -11.89
N ALA A 139 -5.56 4.84 -12.60
CA ALA A 139 -6.82 4.85 -13.35
C ALA A 139 -6.84 3.77 -14.44
N TYR A 140 -5.68 3.43 -15.01
CA TYR A 140 -5.54 2.34 -15.96
C TYR A 140 -5.71 0.97 -15.30
N ILE A 141 -4.94 0.70 -14.25
CA ILE A 141 -4.90 -0.65 -13.67
C ILE A 141 -6.13 -0.98 -12.83
N PHE A 142 -6.75 0.03 -12.21
CA PHE A 142 -7.96 -0.15 -11.40
C PHE A 142 -9.11 -0.79 -12.18
N GLN A 143 -9.15 -0.58 -13.50
CA GLN A 143 -10.15 -1.20 -14.39
C GLN A 143 -10.10 -2.73 -14.34
N ARG A 144 -8.95 -3.34 -13.99
CA ARG A 144 -8.80 -4.78 -13.83
C ARG A 144 -9.65 -5.37 -12.71
N LEU A 145 -10.00 -4.58 -11.69
CA LEU A 145 -10.88 -5.04 -10.62
C LEU A 145 -12.31 -5.30 -11.11
N ASN A 146 -12.67 -4.74 -12.28
CA ASN A 146 -13.96 -4.96 -12.93
C ASN A 146 -15.14 -4.85 -11.95
N LEU A 147 -15.12 -3.82 -11.09
CA LEU A 147 -16.12 -3.59 -10.05
C LEU A 147 -17.53 -3.30 -10.62
N GLY A 148 -17.67 -3.22 -11.95
CA GLY A 148 -18.93 -2.98 -12.62
C GLY A 148 -19.50 -1.62 -12.26
N GLY A 149 -20.81 -1.58 -11.93
CA GLY A 149 -21.50 -0.38 -11.46
C GLY A 149 -21.43 -0.15 -9.95
N ILE A 150 -20.74 -1.01 -9.18
CA ILE A 150 -20.49 -0.79 -7.76
C ILE A 150 -19.48 0.35 -7.66
N GLY A 151 -19.88 1.43 -6.98
CA GLY A 151 -19.02 2.59 -6.80
C GLY A 151 -17.78 2.24 -5.96
N ILE A 152 -16.69 2.97 -6.17
CA ILE A 152 -15.47 2.86 -5.35
C ILE A 152 -15.80 3.10 -3.87
N SER A 153 -16.69 4.06 -3.60
CA SER A 153 -17.21 4.33 -2.26
C SER A 153 -17.90 3.11 -1.66
N GLU A 154 -18.76 2.41 -2.40
CA GLU A 154 -19.46 1.21 -1.92
C GLU A 154 -18.49 0.05 -1.61
N HIS A 155 -17.45 -0.13 -2.44
CA HIS A 155 -16.37 -1.10 -2.17
C HIS A 155 -15.58 -0.74 -0.91
N LEU A 156 -15.22 0.53 -0.73
CA LEU A 156 -14.47 1.00 0.43
C LEU A 156 -15.30 1.01 1.72
N ASP A 157 -16.59 1.32 1.62
CA ASP A 157 -17.55 1.36 2.73
C ASP A 157 -17.84 -0.04 3.27
N SER A 158 -17.99 -1.02 2.37
CA SER A 158 -18.18 -2.43 2.74
C SER A 158 -16.87 -3.16 3.07
N GLY A 159 -15.71 -2.53 2.82
CA GLY A 159 -14.38 -3.08 3.09
C GLY A 159 -13.67 -2.39 4.25
N ILE A 160 -12.90 -1.35 3.95
CA ILE A 160 -11.98 -0.69 4.89
C ILE A 160 -12.72 -0.04 6.07
N LYS A 161 -13.88 0.62 5.84
CA LYS A 161 -14.67 1.20 6.95
C LYS A 161 -15.18 0.15 7.93
N MET A 162 -15.34 -1.10 7.50
CA MET A 162 -15.69 -2.23 8.38
C MET A 162 -14.50 -2.76 9.20
N CYS A 163 -13.31 -2.17 9.07
CA CYS A 163 -12.12 -2.46 9.89
C CYS A 163 -12.02 -1.50 11.09
N SER A 164 -13.16 -1.19 11.69
CA SER A 164 -13.32 -0.21 12.77
C SER A 164 -13.94 -0.86 14.00
N VAL A 165 -13.88 -0.17 15.14
CA VAL A 165 -14.60 -0.60 16.35
C VAL A 165 -16.11 -0.56 16.07
N LEU A 166 -16.85 -1.62 16.43
CA LEU A 166 -18.29 -1.71 16.19
C LEU A 166 -19.10 -0.52 16.76
N SER A 167 -18.65 0.06 17.87
CA SER A 167 -19.30 1.20 18.52
C SER A 167 -18.87 2.56 17.97
N ASP A 168 -17.83 2.63 17.14
CA ASP A 168 -17.24 3.88 16.65
C ASP A 168 -16.43 3.63 15.36
N SER A 169 -17.05 3.89 14.20
CA SER A 169 -16.44 3.70 12.89
C SER A 169 -15.25 4.63 12.62
N ARG A 170 -15.03 5.65 13.46
CA ARG A 170 -13.89 6.57 13.37
C ARG A 170 -12.65 6.02 14.07
N LYS A 171 -12.77 4.93 14.82
CA LYS A 171 -11.65 4.23 15.46
C LYS A 171 -11.34 2.95 14.73
N ILE A 172 -10.06 2.78 14.37
CA ILE A 172 -9.59 1.55 13.74
C ILE A 172 -9.73 0.37 14.72
N ASP A 173 -9.84 -0.84 14.18
CA ASP A 173 -9.84 -2.07 14.96
C ASP A 173 -8.72 -2.09 16.03
N PRO A 174 -9.01 -2.41 17.31
CA PRO A 174 -8.04 -2.28 18.40
C PRO A 174 -6.80 -3.17 18.24
N THR A 175 -6.94 -4.32 17.59
CA THR A 175 -5.81 -5.21 17.34
C THR A 175 -4.90 -4.59 16.29
N ILE A 176 -5.45 -4.06 15.21
CA ILE A 176 -4.66 -3.35 14.20
C ILE A 176 -3.97 -2.11 14.82
N LEU A 177 -4.69 -1.34 15.65
CA LEU A 177 -4.11 -0.23 16.39
C LEU A 177 -2.89 -0.68 17.21
N SER A 178 -3.02 -1.76 17.98
CA SER A 178 -1.95 -2.26 18.84
C SER A 178 -0.71 -2.71 18.06
N VAL A 179 -0.91 -3.42 16.94
CA VAL A 179 0.18 -3.89 16.08
C VAL A 179 0.90 -2.70 15.46
N TRP A 180 0.16 -1.74 14.92
CA TRP A 180 0.74 -0.60 14.23
C TRP A 180 1.47 0.34 15.20
N GLN A 181 0.90 0.60 16.39
CA GLN A 181 1.61 1.34 17.44
C GLN A 181 2.89 0.62 17.88
N TYR A 182 2.85 -0.71 18.04
CA TYR A 182 4.03 -1.48 18.38
C TYR A 182 5.12 -1.35 17.30
N MET A 183 4.75 -1.51 16.03
CA MET A 183 5.67 -1.35 14.89
C MET A 183 6.33 0.03 14.89
N LEU A 184 5.54 1.10 14.97
CA LEU A 184 6.06 2.47 14.93
C LEU A 184 6.95 2.80 16.14
N ASN A 185 6.54 2.39 17.35
CA ASN A 185 7.33 2.64 18.56
C ASN A 185 8.69 1.93 18.54
N HIS A 186 8.75 0.69 18.04
CA HIS A 186 9.98 -0.10 18.06
C HIS A 186 10.94 0.25 16.91
N SER A 187 10.44 0.83 15.82
CA SER A 187 11.28 1.33 14.72
C SER A 187 11.69 2.79 14.86
N HIS A 188 10.92 3.60 15.59
CA HIS A 188 11.12 5.05 15.71
C HIS A 188 10.79 5.56 17.12
N SER A 189 11.38 4.96 18.16
CA SER A 189 11.08 5.26 19.58
C SER A 189 11.19 6.74 19.94
N ASP A 190 12.21 7.42 19.40
CA ASP A 190 12.46 8.83 19.67
C ASP A 190 11.37 9.72 19.07
N GLU A 191 10.93 9.42 17.85
CA GLU A 191 9.81 10.13 17.23
C GLU A 191 8.50 9.79 17.91
N PHE A 192 8.26 8.52 18.24
CA PHE A 192 7.07 8.06 18.95
C PHE A 192 6.89 8.79 20.29
N THR A 193 7.99 9.06 20.99
CA THR A 193 7.97 9.80 22.26
C THR A 193 7.70 11.29 22.06
N ARG A 194 8.32 11.91 21.05
CA ARG A 194 8.21 13.37 20.80
C ARG A 194 6.93 13.76 20.08
N ASN A 195 6.41 12.89 19.23
CA ASN A 195 5.28 13.12 18.34
C ASN A 195 4.42 11.84 18.25
N PRO A 196 3.71 11.45 19.32
CA PRO A 196 2.98 10.18 19.36
C PRO A 196 1.97 10.05 18.21
N PRO A 197 1.97 8.94 17.45
CA PRO A 197 1.08 8.77 16.31
C PRO A 197 -0.38 8.62 16.76
N ASN A 198 -1.27 9.41 16.15
CA ASN A 198 -2.71 9.30 16.37
C ASN A 198 -3.39 8.54 15.23
N ILE A 199 -3.19 7.23 15.19
CA ILE A 199 -3.71 6.35 14.13
C ILE A 199 -5.23 6.43 14.00
N ASN A 200 -5.98 6.57 15.09
CA ASN A 200 -7.43 6.74 15.02
C ASN A 200 -7.81 8.04 14.28
N LYS A 201 -7.11 9.15 14.51
CA LYS A 201 -7.32 10.38 13.75
C LYS A 201 -7.00 10.19 12.28
N TRP A 202 -5.99 9.40 11.93
CA TRP A 202 -5.68 9.12 10.53
C TRP A 202 -6.76 8.27 9.87
N HIS A 203 -7.27 7.25 10.57
CA HIS A 203 -8.39 6.41 10.12
C HIS A 203 -9.69 7.20 9.96
N GLU A 204 -9.98 8.09 10.91
CA GLU A 204 -11.09 9.06 10.82
C GLU A 204 -10.99 9.88 9.53
N LYS A 205 -9.79 10.44 9.24
CA LYS A 205 -9.58 11.27 8.05
C LYS A 205 -9.71 10.48 6.75
N PHE A 206 -9.26 9.22 6.74
CA PHE A 206 -9.51 8.32 5.63
C PHE A 206 -11.01 8.10 5.41
N GLY A 207 -11.76 7.83 6.48
CA GLY A 207 -13.22 7.70 6.44
C GLY A 207 -13.91 8.95 5.86
N ASP A 208 -13.57 10.14 6.38
CA ASP A 208 -14.10 11.42 5.90
C ASP A 208 -13.84 11.60 4.38
N ILE A 209 -12.65 11.22 3.90
CA ILE A 209 -12.31 11.30 2.47
C ILE A 209 -13.15 10.35 1.64
N VAL A 210 -13.31 9.09 2.06
CA VAL A 210 -14.13 8.10 1.34
C VAL A 210 -15.60 8.52 1.30
N ASP A 211 -16.15 9.06 2.40
CA ASP A 211 -17.51 9.61 2.43
C ASP A 211 -17.68 10.74 1.41
N ASN A 212 -16.77 11.72 1.41
CA ASN A 212 -16.82 12.85 0.47
C ASN A 212 -16.69 12.41 -1.00
N PHE A 213 -15.84 11.42 -1.30
CA PHE A 213 -15.73 10.85 -2.66
C PHE A 213 -17.01 10.13 -3.10
N GLY A 214 -17.73 9.49 -2.17
CA GLY A 214 -19.01 8.84 -2.43
C GLY A 214 -20.16 9.81 -2.68
N GLU A 215 -20.17 10.94 -1.98
CA GLU A 215 -21.21 11.98 -2.11
C GLU A 215 -21.02 12.88 -3.34
N GLU A 216 -19.78 13.16 -3.76
CA GLU A 216 -19.47 14.08 -4.87
C GLU A 216 -19.43 13.42 -6.26
N GLY A 217 -19.65 12.09 -6.34
CA GLY A 217 -19.84 11.33 -7.58
C GLY A 217 -19.07 11.86 -8.79
N ASN A 218 -17.75 11.63 -8.89
CA ASN A 218 -16.93 11.93 -10.08
C ASN A 218 -17.00 13.38 -10.66
N HIS A 219 -17.59 14.36 -9.98
CA HIS A 219 -17.95 15.63 -10.62
C HIS A 219 -17.22 16.85 -10.04
N LEU A 220 -15.96 17.04 -10.46
CA LEU A 220 -15.45 18.40 -10.64
C LEU A 220 -15.97 18.95 -11.99
N PHE A 221 -16.43 20.20 -12.00
CA PHE A 221 -16.96 20.89 -13.20
C PHE A 221 -16.05 20.66 -14.43
N PRO A 222 -16.60 20.35 -15.63
CA PRO A 222 -15.80 19.93 -16.79
C PRO A 222 -14.62 20.84 -17.16
N LEU A 223 -14.75 22.16 -16.99
CA LEU A 223 -13.70 23.14 -17.24
C LEU A 223 -12.61 23.17 -16.16
N ALA A 224 -12.96 22.93 -14.89
CA ALA A 224 -12.00 22.82 -13.80
C ALA A 224 -11.31 21.44 -13.79
N ARG A 225 -12.00 20.40 -14.27
CA ARG A 225 -11.51 19.03 -14.34
C ARG A 225 -10.29 18.89 -15.26
N HIS A 226 -10.30 19.46 -16.46
CA HIS A 226 -9.15 19.36 -17.37
C HIS A 226 -7.88 19.99 -16.76
N VAL A 227 -8.02 21.17 -16.15
CA VAL A 227 -6.93 21.85 -15.44
C VAL A 227 -6.50 21.07 -14.19
N ALA A 228 -7.46 20.49 -13.46
CA ALA A 228 -7.20 19.66 -12.28
C ALA A 228 -6.47 18.36 -12.65
N VAL A 229 -6.86 17.67 -13.73
CA VAL A 229 -6.16 16.47 -14.24
C VAL A 229 -4.74 16.81 -14.67
N ASP A 230 -4.56 17.90 -15.44
CA ASP A 230 -3.23 18.34 -15.88
C ASP A 230 -2.31 18.75 -14.72
N ALA A 231 -2.89 19.21 -13.61
CA ALA A 231 -2.20 19.51 -12.36
C ALA A 231 -2.08 18.31 -11.39
N GLY A 232 -2.56 17.12 -11.78
CA GLY A 232 -2.53 15.91 -10.93
C GLY A 232 -3.45 16.00 -9.70
N LEU A 233 -4.57 16.71 -9.79
CA LEU A 233 -5.51 16.92 -8.69
C LEU A 233 -6.71 15.96 -8.76
N THR A 234 -6.98 15.35 -9.93
CA THR A 234 -8.06 14.36 -10.14
C THR A 234 -7.64 13.24 -11.09
N TYR A 235 -8.20 12.05 -10.92
CA TYR A 235 -7.91 10.91 -11.79
C TYR A 235 -8.47 11.11 -13.22
N PRO A 236 -7.73 10.72 -14.27
CA PRO A 236 -8.25 10.73 -15.64
C PRO A 236 -9.36 9.68 -15.79
N ASN A 237 -10.32 9.94 -16.69
CA ASN A 237 -11.22 8.88 -17.15
C ASN A 237 -10.47 7.82 -17.96
N SER A 238 -11.09 6.67 -18.18
CA SER A 238 -10.50 5.56 -18.95
C SER A 238 -10.10 5.95 -20.38
N ASP A 239 -10.82 6.86 -21.01
CA ASP A 239 -10.54 7.41 -22.34
C ASP A 239 -9.53 8.58 -22.34
N GLU A 240 -9.23 9.14 -21.16
CA GLU A 240 -8.27 10.24 -20.96
C GLU A 240 -6.89 9.75 -20.47
N ILE A 241 -6.72 8.44 -20.29
CA ILE A 241 -5.44 7.85 -19.85
C ILE A 241 -4.37 8.12 -20.89
N ASP A 242 -3.33 8.82 -20.46
CA ASP A 242 -2.17 9.13 -21.30
C ASP A 242 -1.26 7.91 -21.44
N LYS A 243 -1.25 7.35 -22.66
CA LYS A 243 -0.51 6.13 -23.01
C LYS A 243 0.99 6.25 -22.80
N GLN A 244 1.56 7.45 -22.70
CA GLN A 244 2.98 7.63 -22.40
C GLN A 244 3.38 7.13 -21.01
N TYR A 245 2.41 7.00 -20.09
CA TYR A 245 2.61 6.47 -18.74
C TYR A 245 2.29 4.97 -18.63
N ILE A 246 1.84 4.36 -19.73
CA ILE A 246 1.39 2.96 -19.78
C ILE A 246 2.27 2.14 -20.72
N GLU A 247 2.72 2.71 -21.83
CA GLU A 247 3.45 2.01 -22.88
C GLU A 247 4.92 2.42 -22.91
N ASN A 248 5.79 1.48 -23.30
CA ASN A 248 7.21 1.72 -23.56
C ASN A 248 7.97 2.39 -22.40
N LEU A 249 7.67 2.01 -21.16
CA LEU A 249 8.32 2.52 -19.96
C LEU A 249 9.72 1.94 -19.82
N VAL A 250 10.70 2.78 -19.51
CA VAL A 250 12.07 2.34 -19.22
C VAL A 250 12.10 1.70 -17.84
N SER A 251 12.61 0.48 -17.74
CA SER A 251 12.84 -0.22 -16.47
C SER A 251 14.30 -0.66 -16.32
N PRO A 252 14.73 -1.03 -15.10
CA PRO A 252 16.05 -1.64 -14.90
C PRO A 252 16.33 -2.87 -15.78
N GLU A 253 15.29 -3.57 -16.24
CA GLU A 253 15.39 -4.76 -17.11
C GLU A 253 14.98 -4.47 -18.57
N GLY A 254 15.08 -3.21 -19.01
CA GLY A 254 14.74 -2.76 -20.37
C GLY A 254 13.33 -2.19 -20.49
N THR A 255 12.86 -1.96 -21.71
CA THR A 255 11.55 -1.36 -21.96
C THR A 255 10.41 -2.34 -21.67
N LYS A 256 9.39 -1.91 -20.91
CA LYS A 256 8.21 -2.71 -20.54
C LYS A 256 6.94 -1.87 -20.63
N SER A 257 5.79 -2.52 -20.82
CA SER A 257 4.48 -1.92 -20.54
C SER A 257 4.23 -1.85 -19.04
N TYR A 258 3.33 -0.96 -18.62
CA TYR A 258 2.89 -0.87 -17.23
C TYR A 258 2.20 -2.16 -16.78
N ASP A 259 1.49 -2.86 -17.68
CA ASP A 259 0.93 -4.18 -17.39
C ASP A 259 2.01 -5.19 -16.98
N GLU A 260 3.14 -5.24 -17.71
CA GLU A 260 4.26 -6.12 -17.38
C GLU A 260 4.94 -5.74 -16.05
N ILE A 261 5.08 -4.43 -15.79
CA ILE A 261 5.62 -3.91 -14.53
C ILE A 261 4.70 -4.27 -13.35
N PHE A 262 3.39 -4.14 -13.55
CA PHE A 262 2.39 -4.45 -12.54
C PHE A 262 2.34 -5.95 -12.22
N GLU A 263 2.43 -6.83 -13.24
CA GLU A 263 2.58 -8.27 -13.03
C GLU A 263 3.87 -8.62 -12.29
N HIS A 264 4.95 -7.87 -12.54
CA HIS A 264 6.20 -8.01 -11.81
C HIS A 264 6.04 -7.62 -10.33
N ALA A 265 5.34 -6.52 -10.05
CA ALA A 265 4.99 -6.11 -8.69
C ALA A 265 4.17 -7.19 -7.96
N ILE A 266 3.14 -7.77 -8.60
CA ILE A 266 2.33 -8.86 -8.01
C ILE A 266 3.22 -10.07 -7.66
N LYS A 267 4.15 -10.45 -8.53
CA LYS A 267 5.09 -11.55 -8.28
C LYS A 267 5.99 -11.25 -7.08
N ASN A 268 6.53 -10.05 -6.99
CA ASN A 268 7.36 -9.62 -5.87
C ASN A 268 6.57 -9.59 -4.56
N VAL A 269 5.34 -9.05 -4.58
CA VAL A 269 4.43 -9.05 -3.42
C VAL A 269 4.18 -10.46 -2.93
N ARG A 270 3.78 -11.38 -3.82
CA ARG A 270 3.55 -12.79 -3.47
C ARG A 270 4.81 -13.45 -2.87
N LYS A 271 5.99 -13.15 -3.42
CA LYS A 271 7.27 -13.67 -2.90
C LYS A 271 7.55 -13.18 -1.48
N ILE A 272 7.35 -11.90 -1.19
CA ILE A 272 7.57 -11.34 0.15
C ILE A 272 6.44 -11.76 1.12
N TRP A 273 5.19 -11.89 0.64
CA TRP A 273 4.10 -12.46 1.44
C TRP A 273 4.43 -13.87 1.94
N ASN A 274 5.05 -14.71 1.12
CA ASN A 274 5.52 -16.03 1.56
C ASN A 274 6.52 -15.92 2.72
N VAL A 275 7.49 -15.00 2.61
CA VAL A 275 8.50 -14.76 3.65
C VAL A 275 7.84 -14.29 4.96
N VAL A 276 6.91 -13.35 4.90
CA VAL A 276 6.14 -12.86 6.05
C VAL A 276 5.29 -13.98 6.66
N ALA A 277 4.59 -14.74 5.84
CA ALA A 277 3.74 -15.84 6.29
C ALA A 277 4.56 -16.93 6.99
N GLN A 278 5.73 -17.29 6.47
CA GLN A 278 6.64 -18.23 7.13
C GLN A 278 7.19 -17.67 8.44
N GLY A 279 7.45 -16.36 8.53
CA GLY A 279 7.82 -15.70 9.78
C GLY A 279 6.73 -15.84 10.85
N VAL A 280 5.47 -15.57 10.49
CA VAL A 280 4.34 -15.60 11.42
C VAL A 280 3.91 -17.02 11.81
N PHE A 281 3.75 -17.93 10.84
CA PHE A 281 3.14 -19.25 11.08
C PHE A 281 4.16 -20.38 11.25
N SER A 282 5.35 -20.26 10.64
CA SER A 282 6.37 -21.31 10.64
C SER A 282 7.59 -20.98 11.51
N LYS A 283 7.61 -19.80 12.14
CA LYS A 283 8.75 -19.27 12.91
C LYS A 283 10.07 -19.27 12.13
N ASN A 284 9.99 -19.07 10.81
CA ASN A 284 11.17 -18.96 9.97
C ASN A 284 11.72 -17.54 10.07
N GLU A 285 12.97 -17.39 10.53
CA GLU A 285 13.62 -16.09 10.70
C GLU A 285 14.21 -15.50 9.40
N ASN A 286 14.06 -16.17 8.25
CA ASN A 286 14.58 -15.70 6.96
C ASN A 286 14.03 -14.33 6.52
N TYR A 287 12.93 -13.84 7.11
CA TYR A 287 12.47 -12.47 6.86
C TYR A 287 13.53 -11.43 7.24
N GLN A 288 14.35 -11.69 8.27
CA GLN A 288 15.39 -10.77 8.75
C GLN A 288 16.49 -10.50 7.72
N THR A 289 16.72 -11.43 6.79
CA THR A 289 17.74 -11.32 5.75
C THR A 289 17.16 -10.88 4.40
N VAL A 290 15.91 -11.25 4.11
CA VAL A 290 15.25 -10.94 2.83
C VAL A 290 14.62 -9.56 2.82
N ILE A 291 14.02 -9.13 3.93
CA ILE A 291 13.33 -7.84 4.03
C ILE A 291 14.30 -6.82 4.62
N ALA A 292 14.99 -6.09 3.74
CA ALA A 292 15.89 -5.02 4.15
C ALA A 292 15.15 -3.69 4.28
N ASN A 293 15.84 -2.67 4.78
CA ASN A 293 15.35 -1.30 4.68
C ASN A 293 15.48 -0.84 3.21
N TRP A 294 14.36 -0.43 2.65
CA TRP A 294 14.22 0.08 1.28
C TRP A 294 13.68 1.50 1.32
N ASN A 295 14.10 2.30 0.35
CA ASN A 295 13.53 3.61 0.08
C ASN A 295 12.40 3.43 -0.95
N LEU A 296 11.16 3.73 -0.55
CA LEU A 296 9.99 3.48 -1.38
C LEU A 296 9.98 4.37 -2.63
N ASP A 297 10.41 5.64 -2.56
CA ASP A 297 10.44 6.55 -3.72
C ASP A 297 11.42 6.15 -4.82
N THR A 298 12.51 5.48 -4.45
CA THR A 298 13.57 5.12 -5.41
C THR A 298 13.61 3.64 -5.74
N GLY A 299 12.94 2.81 -4.93
CA GLY A 299 12.99 1.35 -4.97
C GLY A 299 14.38 0.75 -4.73
N LYS A 300 15.25 1.49 -4.03
CA LYS A 300 16.62 1.08 -3.74
C LYS A 300 16.81 0.66 -2.28
N ASP A 301 17.81 -0.21 -2.05
CA ASP A 301 18.32 -0.49 -0.70
C ASP A 301 19.40 0.51 -0.25
N MET A 302 19.93 0.28 0.96
CA MET A 302 21.03 1.05 1.55
C MET A 302 22.34 1.00 0.73
N ASN A 303 22.45 0.11 -0.26
CA ASN A 303 23.61 -0.03 -1.15
C ASN A 303 23.33 0.53 -2.56
N ASP A 304 22.26 1.31 -2.72
CA ASP A 304 21.81 1.91 -3.97
C ASP A 304 21.39 0.89 -5.06
N LYS A 305 20.97 -0.32 -4.65
CA LYS A 305 20.55 -1.39 -5.58
C LYS A 305 19.03 -1.48 -5.68
N PHE A 306 18.52 -1.64 -6.90
CA PHE A 306 17.12 -1.96 -7.16
C PHE A 306 16.79 -3.39 -6.72
N VAL A 307 16.27 -3.58 -5.51
CA VAL A 307 16.12 -4.92 -4.89
C VAL A 307 15.02 -5.78 -5.52
N MET A 308 14.03 -5.15 -6.15
CA MET A 308 12.91 -5.82 -6.80
C MET A 308 13.16 -6.11 -8.29
N TRP A 309 14.36 -5.77 -8.78
CA TRP A 309 14.76 -5.93 -10.17
C TRP A 309 16.09 -6.69 -10.25
N ARG A 310 16.27 -7.52 -11.28
CA ARG A 310 17.57 -8.15 -11.53
C ARG A 310 18.43 -7.12 -12.27
N ALA A 311 19.31 -6.45 -11.52
CA ALA A 311 20.36 -5.61 -12.09
C ALA A 311 21.39 -6.45 -12.87
#